data_AF-A0A542Q5X2-F1
#
_entry.id   AF-A0A542Q5X2-F1
#
_cell.length_a   1.000
_cell.length_b   1.000
_cell.length_c   1.000
_cell.angle_alpha   90.00
_cell.angle_beta   90.00
_cell.angle_gamma   90.00
#
_symmetry.space_group_name_H-M   'P 1'
#
loop_
_entity.id
_entity.type
_entity.pdbx_description
1 polymer ?
#
loop_
_entity_poly.entity_id
_entity_poly.type
_entity_poly.pdbx_seq_one_letter_code
_entity_poly.pdbx_strand_id
1 'polypeptide(L)'
;MTEQPATPGTPESEESAPEILATPKEPRRINRRLVVGMCAVLTLAVVAGGSLWALDRLGEADRTAPTVVWAEPKGRSAGDDKATPPKGLAARLLPVPDGYEPGPDIGEYGNDTVLNKRQAIAVFKDGGRGLPSDQRNQSNKAIDKLNLQGVAMRSYRISKGGLVIETRLAQIRNAGKGRELANFQSEFADALGIFRKGPAIQGFKNARCFLMPKASKAKLDAMFCSAYQGDVLVSATAYGVKPLDTKEAVTMLSKQLELLKSPGEYV
;
A
#
# COMPACT_ATOMS: atom_id res chain seq x y z
N MET A 1 78.97 -27.90 -10.48
CA MET A 1 78.86 -29.25 -9.92
C MET A 1 77.37 -29.54 -9.81
N THR A 2 76.64 -29.70 -10.93
CA THR A 2 76.43 -30.96 -11.71
C THR A 2 75.94 -32.10 -10.80
N GLU A 3 74.87 -32.85 -11.08
CA GLU A 3 74.36 -33.33 -12.36
C GLU A 3 72.99 -33.98 -12.17
N GLN A 4 72.15 -33.91 -13.21
CA GLN A 4 71.05 -34.83 -13.49
C GLN A 4 71.62 -36.00 -14.30
N PRO A 5 71.13 -37.24 -14.13
CA PRO A 5 70.62 -37.96 -15.30
C PRO A 5 69.40 -38.83 -14.92
N ALA A 6 68.31 -38.93 -15.70
CA ALA A 6 68.11 -39.37 -17.09
C ALA A 6 67.28 -40.67 -17.06
N THR A 7 66.14 -40.64 -17.73
CA THR A 7 65.29 -41.79 -18.08
C THR A 7 65.95 -42.60 -19.19
N PRO A 8 65.69 -43.91 -19.24
CA PRO A 8 65.08 -44.53 -20.44
C PRO A 8 64.02 -45.56 -19.99
N GLY A 9 63.02 -45.99 -20.75
CA GLY A 9 62.70 -45.99 -22.16
C GLY A 9 61.52 -46.97 -22.31
N THR A 10 60.57 -46.65 -23.18
CA THR A 10 59.43 -47.50 -23.54
C THR A 10 59.86 -48.59 -24.53
N PRO A 11 59.17 -49.74 -24.56
CA PRO A 11 58.72 -50.25 -25.85
C PRO A 11 57.21 -50.54 -25.88
N GLU A 12 56.74 -50.65 -27.12
CA GLU A 12 55.40 -50.42 -27.67
C GLU A 12 54.60 -51.72 -27.94
N SER A 13 53.29 -51.55 -28.17
CA SER A 13 52.31 -52.48 -28.80
C SER A 13 51.79 -53.67 -27.96
N GLU A 14 50.53 -54.10 -27.99
CA GLU A 14 49.33 -53.78 -28.77
C GLU A 14 48.20 -54.63 -28.15
N GLU A 15 47.04 -54.09 -27.77
CA GLU A 15 45.78 -54.86 -27.93
C GLU A 15 44.59 -53.91 -27.96
N SER A 16 43.96 -53.90 -29.12
CA SER A 16 42.91 -53.02 -29.58
C SER A 16 41.53 -53.56 -29.20
N ALA A 17 40.86 -52.92 -28.25
CA ALA A 17 39.43 -53.09 -28.06
C ALA A 17 38.67 -52.13 -29.01
N PRO A 18 37.65 -52.59 -29.77
CA PRO A 18 36.92 -51.71 -30.65
C PRO A 18 36.03 -50.80 -29.81
N GLU A 19 36.35 -49.51 -29.82
CA GLU A 19 35.44 -48.46 -29.42
C GLU A 19 34.26 -48.48 -30.41
N ILE A 20 33.14 -49.08 -29.99
CA ILE A 20 31.89 -49.01 -30.74
C ILE A 20 31.44 -47.55 -30.69
N LEU A 21 31.85 -46.79 -31.69
CA LEU A 21 31.26 -45.53 -32.06
C LEU A 21 29.79 -45.80 -32.38
N ALA A 22 28.92 -45.59 -31.40
CA ALA A 22 27.49 -45.49 -31.63
C ALA A 22 27.28 -44.33 -32.59
N THR A 23 27.02 -44.65 -33.86
CA THR A 23 26.58 -43.67 -34.85
C THR A 23 25.34 -42.96 -34.30
N PRO A 24 25.31 -41.61 -34.25
CA PRO A 24 24.11 -40.89 -33.87
C PRO A 24 23.00 -41.30 -34.84
N LYS A 25 21.98 -42.00 -34.33
CA LYS A 25 20.81 -42.35 -35.12
C LYS A 25 20.21 -41.05 -35.63
N GLU A 26 20.21 -40.84 -36.94
CA GLU A 26 19.70 -39.61 -37.54
C GLU A 26 18.34 -39.27 -36.93
N PRO A 27 18.08 -38.00 -36.56
CA PRO A 27 16.78 -37.61 -36.06
C PRO A 27 15.78 -37.88 -37.18
N ARG A 28 14.96 -38.92 -36.98
CA ARG A 28 13.87 -39.28 -37.88
C ARG A 28 13.10 -37.98 -38.13
N ARG A 29 13.07 -37.50 -39.38
CA ARG A 29 12.36 -36.26 -39.75
C ARG A 29 10.87 -36.49 -39.53
N ILE A 30 10.41 -36.31 -38.29
CA ILE A 30 8.98 -36.34 -37.97
C ILE A 30 8.37 -35.18 -38.74
N ASN A 31 7.39 -35.50 -39.57
CA ASN A 31 6.78 -34.53 -40.47
C ASN A 31 6.19 -33.40 -39.60
N ARG A 32 6.80 -32.21 -39.64
CA ARG A 32 6.40 -31.07 -38.78
C ARG A 32 4.90 -30.77 -38.87
N ARG A 33 4.29 -31.06 -40.02
CA ARG A 33 2.83 -30.95 -40.25
C ARG A 33 2.01 -31.90 -39.38
N LEU A 34 2.48 -33.13 -39.13
CA LEU A 34 1.85 -34.09 -38.22
C LEU A 34 1.96 -33.65 -36.76
N VAL A 35 3.12 -33.12 -36.34
CA VAL A 35 3.32 -32.63 -34.97
C VAL A 35 2.45 -31.41 -34.71
N VAL A 36 2.42 -30.44 -35.63
CA VAL A 36 1.59 -29.24 -35.53
C VAL A 36 0.09 -29.61 -35.55
N GLY A 37 -0.31 -30.55 -36.43
CA GLY A 37 -1.69 -31.04 -36.47
C GLY A 37 -2.10 -31.71 -35.15
N MET A 38 -1.24 -32.56 -34.59
CA MET A 38 -1.51 -33.23 -33.32
C MET A 38 -1.57 -32.24 -32.14
N CYS A 39 -0.67 -31.26 -32.08
CA CYS A 39 -0.74 -30.21 -31.07
C CYS A 39 -2.02 -29.38 -31.18
N ALA A 40 -2.46 -29.03 -32.40
CA ALA A 40 -3.70 -28.29 -32.61
C ALA A 40 -4.94 -29.09 -32.20
N VAL A 41 -4.96 -30.39 -32.47
CA VAL A 41 -6.06 -31.27 -32.02
C VAL A 41 -6.06 -31.41 -30.51
N LEU A 42 -4.89 -31.56 -29.87
CA LEU A 42 -4.78 -31.65 -28.42
C LEU A 42 -5.21 -30.35 -27.72
N THR A 43 -4.83 -29.18 -28.24
CA THR A 43 -5.27 -27.91 -27.66
C THR A 43 -6.78 -27.72 -27.80
N LEU A 44 -7.36 -28.06 -28.95
CA LEU A 44 -8.82 -28.03 -29.14
C LEU A 44 -9.54 -29.01 -28.20
N ALA A 45 -9.01 -30.22 -28.01
CA ALA A 45 -9.59 -31.20 -27.10
C ALA A 45 -9.54 -30.73 -25.63
N VAL A 46 -8.43 -30.11 -25.19
CA VAL A 46 -8.29 -29.55 -23.84
C VAL A 46 -9.25 -28.38 -23.63
N VAL A 47 -9.36 -27.47 -24.60
CA VAL A 47 -10.26 -26.31 -24.50
C VAL A 47 -11.73 -26.77 -24.49
N ALA A 48 -12.12 -27.67 -25.38
CA ALA A 48 -13.49 -28.19 -25.44
C ALA A 48 -13.83 -29.01 -24.19
N GLY A 49 -12.95 -29.92 -23.76
CA GLY A 49 -13.14 -30.73 -22.57
C GLY A 49 -13.23 -29.89 -21.29
N GLY A 50 -12.34 -28.91 -21.13
CA GLY A 50 -12.37 -27.99 -19.99
C GLY A 50 -13.62 -27.11 -19.96
N SER A 51 -14.07 -26.65 -21.13
CA SER A 51 -15.30 -25.84 -21.24
C SER A 51 -16.54 -26.66 -20.91
N LEU A 52 -16.66 -27.88 -21.42
CA LEU A 52 -17.79 -28.77 -21.13
C LEU A 52 -17.84 -29.17 -19.65
N TRP A 53 -16.68 -29.52 -19.06
CA TRP A 53 -16.59 -29.85 -17.65
C TRP A 53 -16.94 -28.66 -16.73
N ALA A 54 -16.48 -27.46 -17.08
CA ALA A 54 -16.84 -26.25 -16.34
C ALA A 54 -18.34 -25.93 -16.45
N LEU A 55 -18.96 -26.11 -17.61
CA LEU A 55 -20.39 -25.88 -17.80
C LEU A 55 -21.25 -26.86 -16.98
N ASP A 56 -20.86 -28.13 -16.92
CA ASP A 56 -21.52 -29.15 -16.10
C ASP A 56 -21.47 -28.79 -14.61
N ARG A 57 -20.28 -28.42 -14.11
CA ARG A 57 -20.09 -27.97 -12.72
C ARG A 57 -20.79 -26.65 -12.38
N LEU A 58 -20.92 -25.74 -13.34
CA LEU A 58 -21.68 -24.50 -13.19
C LEU A 58 -23.20 -24.73 -13.22
N GLY A 59 -23.65 -25.85 -13.81
CA GLY A 59 -25.04 -26.30 -13.78
C GLY A 59 -25.45 -26.86 -12.41
N GLU A 60 -24.53 -27.56 -11.74
CA GLU A 60 -24.70 -28.07 -10.37
C GLU A 60 -24.51 -27.01 -9.28
N ALA A 61 -24.04 -25.81 -9.63
CA ALA A 61 -23.93 -24.72 -8.67
C ALA A 61 -25.33 -24.37 -8.13
N ASP A 62 -25.50 -24.41 -6.81
CA ASP A 62 -26.75 -24.02 -6.16
C ASP A 62 -27.01 -22.53 -6.37
N ARG A 63 -27.87 -22.23 -7.36
CA ARG A 63 -28.36 -20.88 -7.68
C ARG A 63 -29.60 -20.50 -6.85
N THR A 64 -30.04 -21.38 -5.97
CA THR A 64 -31.22 -21.18 -5.12
C THR A 64 -30.84 -20.72 -3.70
N ALA A 65 -29.54 -20.71 -3.38
CA ALA A 65 -29.04 -20.09 -2.16
C ALA A 65 -29.56 -18.63 -2.08
N PRO A 66 -30.39 -18.29 -1.07
CA PRO A 66 -30.93 -16.95 -0.93
C PRO A 66 -29.79 -16.00 -0.61
N THR A 67 -29.34 -15.24 -1.61
CA THR A 67 -28.40 -14.15 -1.40
C THR A 67 -29.18 -12.92 -0.95
N VAL A 68 -29.14 -12.63 0.36
CA VAL A 68 -29.60 -11.35 0.86
C VAL A 68 -28.56 -10.32 0.41
N VAL A 69 -28.90 -9.53 -0.61
CA VAL A 69 -28.05 -8.46 -1.13
C VAL A 69 -27.95 -7.40 -0.05
N TRP A 70 -26.94 -7.51 0.80
CA TRP A 70 -26.66 -6.66 1.96
C TRP A 70 -27.77 -6.71 3.01
N ALA A 71 -27.51 -7.40 4.12
CA ALA A 71 -28.32 -7.20 5.31
C ALA A 71 -28.23 -5.72 5.70
N GLU A 72 -29.37 -5.02 5.78
CA GLU A 72 -29.41 -3.72 6.44
C GLU A 72 -28.81 -3.91 7.83
N PRO A 73 -27.75 -3.16 8.19
CA PRO A 73 -27.18 -3.26 9.51
C PRO A 73 -28.32 -2.99 10.49
N LYS A 74 -28.59 -3.95 11.38
CA LYS A 74 -29.58 -3.77 12.45
C LYS A 74 -29.25 -2.43 13.09
N GLY A 75 -30.15 -1.45 12.94
CA GLY A 75 -29.97 -0.12 13.48
C GLY A 75 -29.59 -0.28 14.94
N ARG A 76 -28.33 -0.03 15.27
CA ARG A 76 -27.93 0.07 16.67
C ARG A 76 -28.64 1.33 17.12
N SER A 77 -29.67 1.18 17.95
CA SER A 77 -30.23 2.30 18.68
C SER A 77 -29.03 3.06 19.25
N ALA A 78 -28.95 4.36 18.96
CA ALA A 78 -28.08 5.25 19.68
C ALA A 78 -28.57 5.23 21.13
N GLY A 79 -28.17 4.18 21.87
CA GLY A 79 -28.37 4.11 23.29
C GLY A 79 -27.65 5.30 23.88
N ASP A 80 -28.23 5.87 24.92
CA ASP A 80 -27.66 6.91 25.77
C ASP A 80 -26.43 6.40 26.55
N ASP A 81 -25.60 5.57 25.93
CA ASP A 81 -24.25 5.27 26.36
C ASP A 81 -23.49 6.58 26.18
N LYS A 82 -23.39 7.35 27.27
CA LYS A 82 -22.49 8.51 27.32
C LYS A 82 -21.13 8.04 26.81
N ALA A 83 -20.77 8.49 25.61
CA ALA A 83 -19.53 8.09 24.98
C ALA A 83 -18.40 8.40 25.95
N THR A 84 -17.65 7.37 26.33
CA THR A 84 -16.48 7.57 27.19
C THR A 84 -15.55 8.53 26.46
N PRO A 85 -15.07 9.61 27.12
CA PRO A 85 -14.17 10.55 26.49
C PRO A 85 -12.98 9.79 25.89
N PRO A 86 -12.60 10.11 24.64
CA PRO A 86 -11.47 9.45 24.00
C PRO A 86 -10.22 9.73 24.84
N LYS A 87 -9.35 8.72 25.00
CA LYS A 87 -8.09 8.84 25.75
C LYS A 87 -6.89 8.65 24.82
N GLY A 88 -5.74 9.19 25.24
CA GLY A 88 -4.48 9.01 24.52
C GLY A 88 -4.53 9.60 23.10
N LEU A 89 -4.09 8.83 22.09
CA LEU A 89 -4.00 9.32 20.71
C LEU A 89 -5.37 9.60 20.07
N ALA A 90 -6.44 8.90 20.50
CA ALA A 90 -7.80 9.21 20.07
C ALA A 90 -8.25 10.61 20.52
N ALA A 91 -7.87 11.01 21.74
CA ALA A 91 -8.22 12.32 22.30
C ALA A 91 -7.60 13.49 21.52
N ARG A 92 -6.52 13.19 20.78
CA ARG A 92 -5.78 14.15 19.96
C ARG A 92 -6.38 14.31 18.56
N LEU A 93 -7.32 13.45 18.15
CA LEU A 93 -8.05 13.62 16.88
C LEU A 93 -9.12 14.69 17.02
N LEU A 94 -9.25 15.53 15.99
CA LEU A 94 -10.29 16.55 15.91
C LEU A 94 -11.68 15.88 16.07
N PRO A 95 -12.50 16.28 17.06
CA PRO A 95 -13.90 15.87 17.12
C PRO A 95 -14.62 16.26 15.83
N VAL A 96 -15.64 15.52 15.43
CA VAL A 96 -16.42 15.88 14.23
C VAL A 96 -17.03 17.27 14.44
N PRO A 97 -16.62 18.29 13.67
CA PRO A 97 -17.09 19.65 13.89
C PRO A 97 -18.45 19.89 13.24
N ASP A 98 -19.11 20.99 13.61
CA ASP A 98 -20.39 21.38 13.00
C ASP A 98 -20.28 21.48 11.47
N GLY A 99 -21.33 21.00 10.78
CA GLY A 99 -21.36 20.92 9.32
C GLY A 99 -20.58 19.75 8.71
N TYR A 100 -20.07 18.85 9.56
CA TYR A 100 -19.46 17.58 9.17
C TYR A 100 -20.18 16.40 9.80
N GLU A 101 -19.99 15.26 9.15
CA GLU A 101 -20.44 13.95 9.62
C GLU A 101 -19.24 12.99 9.59
N PRO A 102 -19.31 11.85 10.32
CA PRO A 102 -18.33 10.79 10.18
C PRO A 102 -18.18 10.39 8.70
N GLY A 103 -16.92 10.32 8.25
CA GLY A 103 -16.58 9.99 6.87
C GLY A 103 -16.67 8.48 6.59
N PRO A 104 -16.29 8.06 5.36
CA PRO A 104 -16.20 6.66 4.99
C PRO A 104 -15.02 5.97 5.70
N ASP A 105 -15.00 4.64 5.64
CA ASP A 105 -13.92 3.85 6.25
C ASP A 105 -12.56 4.15 5.62
N ILE A 106 -11.53 4.18 6.48
CA ILE A 106 -10.14 4.35 6.08
C ILE A 106 -9.55 2.96 5.82
N GLY A 107 -9.68 2.50 4.59
CA GLY A 107 -9.32 1.13 4.22
C GLY A 107 -10.15 0.11 5.01
N GLU A 108 -9.48 -0.83 5.67
CA GLU A 108 -10.12 -1.86 6.50
C GLU A 108 -10.35 -1.45 7.97
N TYR A 109 -9.87 -0.27 8.38
CA TYR A 109 -9.78 0.09 9.80
C TYR A 109 -11.02 0.81 10.37
N GLY A 110 -12.02 1.09 9.53
CA GLY A 110 -13.17 1.92 9.88
C GLY A 110 -12.89 3.41 9.74
N ASN A 111 -13.88 4.24 10.06
CA ASN A 111 -13.81 5.69 9.93
C ASN A 111 -13.25 6.42 11.17
N ASP A 112 -13.09 5.74 12.31
CA ASP A 112 -12.50 6.26 13.54
C ASP A 112 -11.83 5.12 14.33
N THR A 113 -10.49 5.15 14.42
CA THR A 113 -9.74 4.01 14.98
C THR A 113 -8.39 4.42 15.58
N VAL A 114 -7.90 3.60 16.52
CA VAL A 114 -6.55 3.71 17.05
C VAL A 114 -5.83 2.38 16.90
N LEU A 115 -4.74 2.42 16.16
CA LEU A 115 -3.84 1.31 15.93
C LEU A 115 -2.68 1.36 16.92
N ASN A 116 -2.37 0.22 17.52
CA ASN A 116 -1.18 0.08 18.34
C ASN A 116 0.10 0.09 17.50
N LYS A 117 1.27 0.14 18.14
CA LYS A 117 2.60 0.13 17.49
C LYS A 117 2.74 -0.90 16.36
N ARG A 118 2.32 -2.15 16.60
CA ARG A 118 2.50 -3.24 15.62
C ARG A 118 1.63 -3.00 14.38
N GLN A 119 0.37 -2.63 14.58
CA GLN A 119 -0.57 -2.31 13.50
C GLN A 119 -0.12 -1.04 12.75
N ALA A 120 0.32 -0.01 13.46
CA ALA A 120 0.85 1.22 12.88
C ALA A 120 2.03 0.95 11.94
N ILE A 121 3.02 0.15 12.37
CA ILE A 121 4.16 -0.23 11.53
C ILE A 121 3.68 -0.99 10.30
N ALA A 122 2.74 -1.91 10.45
CA ALA A 122 2.19 -2.67 9.33
C ALA A 122 1.54 -1.74 8.29
N VAL A 123 0.70 -0.79 8.71
CA VAL A 123 0.05 0.19 7.82
C VAL A 123 1.06 1.04 7.06
N PHE A 124 2.10 1.52 7.73
CA PHE A 124 3.13 2.33 7.05
C PHE A 124 3.91 1.51 6.02
N LYS A 125 4.27 0.25 6.33
CA LYS A 125 4.98 -0.65 5.40
C LYS A 125 4.10 -1.10 4.25
N ASP A 126 2.79 -1.15 4.47
CA ASP A 126 1.79 -1.51 3.48
C ASP A 126 1.77 -0.54 2.28
N GLY A 127 2.04 0.76 2.53
CA GLY A 127 2.18 1.76 1.47
C GLY A 127 3.35 1.51 0.51
N GLY A 128 4.32 0.69 0.89
CA GLY A 128 5.43 0.24 0.04
C GLY A 128 5.11 -0.98 -0.83
N ARG A 129 3.88 -1.52 -0.77
CA ARG A 129 3.45 -2.61 -1.65
C ARG A 129 3.54 -2.16 -3.11
N GLY A 130 4.13 -3.00 -3.95
CA GLY A 130 4.36 -2.70 -5.37
C GLY A 130 5.69 -2.01 -5.70
N LEU A 131 6.44 -1.54 -4.69
CA LEU A 131 7.80 -1.05 -4.92
C LEU A 131 8.78 -2.20 -5.22
N PRO A 132 9.81 -1.96 -6.08
CA PRO A 132 10.94 -2.87 -6.24
C PRO A 132 11.56 -3.24 -4.88
N SER A 133 12.14 -4.44 -4.79
CA SER A 133 12.65 -5.00 -3.52
C SER A 133 13.54 -4.03 -2.75
N ASP A 134 14.48 -3.38 -3.44
CA ASP A 134 15.47 -2.51 -2.82
C ASP A 134 14.84 -1.24 -2.27
N GLN A 135 13.93 -0.62 -3.04
CA GLN A 135 13.17 0.55 -2.62
C GLN A 135 12.24 0.23 -1.45
N ARG A 136 11.54 -0.91 -1.51
CA ARG A 136 10.68 -1.39 -0.43
C ARG A 136 11.49 -1.64 0.85
N ASN A 137 12.67 -2.25 0.74
CA ASN A 137 13.55 -2.50 1.88
C ASN A 137 14.09 -1.20 2.49
N GLN A 138 14.45 -0.22 1.66
CA GLN A 138 14.87 1.11 2.13
C GLN A 138 13.72 1.83 2.85
N SER A 139 12.53 1.84 2.26
CA SER A 139 11.32 2.40 2.86
C SER A 139 10.98 1.74 4.20
N ASN A 140 10.99 0.41 4.26
CA ASN A 140 10.75 -0.34 5.50
C ASN A 140 11.75 0.01 6.60
N LYS A 141 13.04 0.16 6.26
CA LYS A 141 14.08 0.59 7.22
C LYS A 141 13.85 2.02 7.70
N ALA A 142 13.41 2.93 6.83
CA ALA A 142 13.07 4.30 7.23
C ALA A 142 11.88 4.30 8.22
N ILE A 143 10.83 3.53 7.93
CA ILE A 143 9.67 3.37 8.81
C ILE A 143 10.08 2.79 10.17
N ASP A 144 10.96 1.78 10.20
CA ASP A 144 11.43 1.19 11.45
C ASP A 144 12.22 2.19 12.32
N LYS A 145 12.95 3.12 11.70
CA LYS A 145 13.68 4.20 12.39
C LYS A 145 12.76 5.23 13.03
N LEU A 146 11.58 5.47 12.45
CA LEU A 146 10.59 6.41 13.00
C LEU A 146 10.07 6.02 14.39
N ASN A 147 10.36 4.82 14.93
CA ASN A 147 9.98 4.43 16.28
C ASN A 147 8.49 4.70 16.60
N LEU A 148 7.60 4.33 15.67
CA LEU A 148 6.16 4.49 15.81
C LEU A 148 5.64 3.84 17.10
N GLN A 149 4.73 4.53 17.79
CA GLN A 149 4.06 4.07 19.01
C GLN A 149 2.61 3.68 18.77
N GLY A 150 1.97 4.32 17.79
CA GLY A 150 0.59 4.08 17.41
C GLY A 150 0.15 5.07 16.35
N VAL A 151 -1.01 4.81 15.76
CA VAL A 151 -1.64 5.70 14.78
C VAL A 151 -3.10 5.83 15.13
N ALA A 152 -3.60 7.05 15.24
CA ALA A 152 -5.04 7.30 15.28
C ALA A 152 -5.50 7.81 13.92
N MET A 153 -6.66 7.36 13.47
CA MET A 153 -7.23 7.77 12.18
C MET A 153 -8.68 8.18 12.37
N ARG A 154 -9.09 9.26 11.71
CA ARG A 154 -10.51 9.64 11.60
C ARG A 154 -10.80 10.23 10.25
N SER A 155 -11.92 9.86 9.65
CA SER A 155 -12.43 10.46 8.43
C SER A 155 -13.64 11.35 8.71
N TYR A 156 -13.77 12.40 7.90
CA TYR A 156 -14.82 13.39 7.98
C TYR A 156 -15.40 13.59 6.59
N ARG A 157 -16.71 13.78 6.49
CA ARG A 157 -17.37 14.24 5.27
C ARG A 157 -18.13 15.52 5.56
N ILE A 158 -18.08 16.49 4.66
CA ILE A 158 -18.91 17.69 4.79
C ILE A 158 -20.39 17.30 4.56
N SER A 159 -21.30 17.81 5.39
CA SER A 159 -22.72 17.40 5.33
C SER A 159 -23.40 17.77 4.01
N LYS A 160 -22.95 18.86 3.37
CA LYS A 160 -23.45 19.29 2.04
C LYS A 160 -22.89 18.45 0.89
N GLY A 161 -22.05 17.45 1.18
CA GLY A 161 -21.39 16.59 0.21
C GLY A 161 -20.22 17.27 -0.52
N GLY A 162 -19.43 16.47 -1.24
CA GLY A 162 -18.40 16.97 -2.15
C GLY A 162 -16.98 17.05 -1.60
N LEU A 163 -16.78 16.83 -0.29
CA LEU A 163 -15.47 16.78 0.36
C LEU A 163 -15.42 15.68 1.43
N VAL A 164 -14.40 14.83 1.34
CA VAL A 164 -14.01 13.85 2.36
C VAL A 164 -12.59 14.16 2.79
N ILE A 165 -12.32 14.09 4.08
CA ILE A 165 -10.98 14.30 4.65
C ILE A 165 -10.66 13.11 5.54
N GLU A 166 -9.57 12.42 5.24
CA GLU A 166 -8.99 11.40 6.11
C GLU A 166 -7.82 12.02 6.87
N THR A 167 -7.83 11.95 8.20
CA THR A 167 -6.73 12.39 9.05
C THR A 167 -6.08 11.21 9.73
N ARG A 168 -4.74 11.19 9.76
CA ARG A 168 -3.93 10.22 10.46
C ARG A 168 -2.94 10.94 11.37
N LEU A 169 -2.90 10.54 12.64
CA LEU A 169 -1.96 11.01 13.65
C LEU A 169 -1.03 9.86 13.99
N ALA A 170 0.24 9.94 13.62
CA ALA A 170 1.25 8.95 13.97
C ALA A 170 2.09 9.45 15.14
N GLN A 171 2.05 8.74 16.26
CA GLN A 171 2.88 9.07 17.42
C GLN A 171 4.27 8.44 17.26
N ILE A 172 5.30 9.27 17.35
CA ILE A 172 6.70 8.88 17.16
C ILE A 172 7.47 9.11 18.45
N ARG A 173 8.09 8.06 18.97
CA ARG A 173 8.91 8.19 20.19
C ARG A 173 10.17 8.99 19.87
N ASN A 174 10.52 9.92 20.75
CA ASN A 174 11.71 10.79 20.63
C ASN A 174 11.69 11.76 19.44
N ALA A 175 10.53 11.99 18.80
CA ALA A 175 10.38 12.96 17.71
C ALA A 175 10.69 14.41 18.13
N GLY A 176 10.67 14.71 19.44
CA GLY A 176 10.88 16.04 20.02
C GLY A 176 12.23 16.71 19.73
N LYS A 177 13.13 16.06 18.97
CA LYS A 177 14.35 16.69 18.42
C LYS A 177 14.16 17.26 17.01
N GLY A 178 12.95 17.26 16.44
CA GLY A 178 12.50 17.99 15.24
C GLY A 178 13.14 17.57 13.90
N ARG A 179 14.41 17.17 13.89
CA ARG A 179 15.20 16.85 12.71
C ARG A 179 14.68 15.64 11.97
N GLU A 180 14.26 14.58 12.68
CA GLU A 180 13.82 13.35 12.04
C GLU A 180 12.47 13.50 11.32
N LEU A 181 11.53 14.22 11.93
CA LEU A 181 10.26 14.59 11.32
C LEU A 181 10.45 15.58 10.16
N ALA A 182 11.32 16.57 10.33
CA ALA A 182 11.64 17.52 9.26
C ALA A 182 12.30 16.83 8.06
N ASN A 183 13.22 15.89 8.30
CA ASN A 183 13.85 15.10 7.25
C ASN A 183 12.83 14.20 6.54
N PHE A 184 12.00 13.47 7.30
CA PHE A 184 10.93 12.65 6.73
C PHE A 184 9.99 13.48 5.85
N GLN A 185 9.61 14.68 6.31
CA GLN A 185 8.77 15.58 5.54
C GLN A 185 9.47 16.12 4.29
N SER A 186 10.77 16.40 4.34
CA SER A 186 11.56 16.84 3.18
C SER A 186 11.67 15.73 2.15
N GLU A 187 12.09 14.53 2.54
CA GLU A 187 12.20 13.37 1.65
C GLU A 187 10.85 13.04 1.02
N PHE A 188 9.77 13.12 1.80
CA PHE A 188 8.42 12.92 1.31
C PHE A 188 8.00 14.01 0.32
N ALA A 189 8.30 15.30 0.59
CA ALA A 189 8.03 16.39 -0.34
C ALA A 189 8.80 16.24 -1.66
N ASP A 190 10.05 15.79 -1.61
CA ASP A 190 10.87 15.52 -2.80
C ASP A 190 10.28 14.37 -3.63
N ALA A 191 9.84 13.28 -2.96
CA ALA A 191 9.14 12.18 -3.61
C ALA A 191 7.82 12.63 -4.28
N LEU A 192 7.20 13.68 -3.77
CA LEU A 192 6.00 14.29 -4.32
C LEU A 192 6.28 15.44 -5.31
N GLY A 193 7.50 15.61 -5.82
CA GLY A 193 7.89 16.70 -6.71
C GLY A 193 7.07 16.84 -8.01
N ILE A 194 6.30 15.81 -8.40
CA ILE A 194 5.35 15.84 -9.53
C ILE A 194 3.99 16.46 -9.17
N PHE A 195 3.70 16.62 -7.88
CA PHE A 195 2.45 17.16 -7.39
C PHE A 195 2.44 18.69 -7.46
N ARG A 196 1.24 19.23 -7.64
CA ARG A 196 1.04 20.67 -7.65
C ARG A 196 1.15 21.19 -6.23
N LYS A 197 1.74 22.38 -6.04
CA LYS A 197 1.78 23.02 -4.73
C LYS A 197 0.36 23.30 -4.22
N GLY A 198 0.06 22.86 -3.00
CA GLY A 198 -1.18 23.17 -2.31
C GLY A 198 -1.10 24.48 -1.52
N PRO A 199 -2.23 24.95 -0.98
CA PRO A 199 -2.28 26.12 -0.10
C PRO A 199 -1.43 25.92 1.16
N ALA A 200 -0.88 27.03 1.67
CA ALA A 200 -0.20 27.03 2.96
C ALA A 200 -1.22 27.06 4.11
N ILE A 201 -0.82 26.55 5.27
CA ILE A 201 -1.62 26.62 6.51
C ILE A 201 -1.07 27.76 7.37
N GLN A 202 -1.92 28.74 7.66
CA GLN A 202 -1.52 29.91 8.45
C GLN A 202 -1.16 29.49 9.88
N GLY A 203 -0.10 30.07 10.45
CA GLY A 203 0.35 29.73 11.81
C GLY A 203 1.11 28.40 11.97
N PHE A 204 1.33 27.65 10.87
CA PHE A 204 2.02 26.36 10.87
C PHE A 204 3.09 26.29 9.76
N LYS A 205 4.29 26.80 10.05
CA LYS A 205 5.39 26.92 9.06
C LYS A 205 5.88 25.56 8.52
N ASN A 206 5.75 24.53 9.33
CA ASN A 206 6.10 23.14 9.00
C ASN A 206 4.95 22.39 8.31
N ALA A 207 3.81 23.01 8.04
CA ALA A 207 2.78 22.36 7.23
C ALA A 207 3.12 22.48 5.74
N ARG A 208 2.88 21.39 5.01
CA ARG A 208 3.04 21.30 3.57
C ARG A 208 1.83 20.59 2.98
N CYS A 209 1.23 21.18 1.95
CA CYS A 209 0.12 20.61 1.21
C CYS A 209 0.47 20.51 -0.27
N PHE A 210 -0.01 19.46 -0.91
CA PHE A 210 0.23 19.12 -2.30
C PHE A 210 -1.08 18.64 -2.94
N LEU A 211 -1.39 19.16 -4.11
CA LEU A 211 -2.51 18.74 -4.93
C LEU A 211 -2.04 17.68 -5.94
N MET A 212 -2.84 16.65 -6.16
CA MET A 212 -2.56 15.63 -7.16
C MET A 212 -2.32 16.24 -8.55
N PRO A 213 -1.56 15.58 -9.45
CA PRO A 213 -1.36 16.09 -10.81
C PRO A 213 -2.70 16.25 -11.53
N LYS A 214 -2.77 17.19 -12.47
CA LYS A 214 -3.98 17.37 -13.28
C LYS A 214 -4.15 16.17 -14.22
N ALA A 215 -5.05 15.25 -13.86
CA ALA A 215 -5.56 14.27 -14.82
C ALA A 215 -6.68 14.91 -15.66
N SER A 216 -6.57 14.85 -17.00
CA SER A 216 -7.47 15.53 -17.95
C SER A 216 -8.91 14.99 -17.94
N LYS A 217 -9.12 13.73 -17.53
CA LYS A 217 -10.43 13.05 -17.56
C LYS A 217 -11.05 12.81 -16.17
N ALA A 218 -10.28 12.94 -15.10
CA ALA A 218 -10.79 12.68 -13.75
C ALA A 218 -11.68 13.84 -13.28
N LYS A 219 -12.88 13.54 -12.79
CA LYS A 219 -13.78 14.53 -12.16
C LYS A 219 -13.47 14.78 -10.69
N LEU A 220 -12.64 13.93 -10.10
CA LEU A 220 -12.16 14.06 -8.72
C LEU A 220 -10.77 14.70 -8.70
N ASP A 221 -10.47 15.38 -7.61
CA ASP A 221 -9.14 15.87 -7.27
C ASP A 221 -8.85 15.54 -5.81
N ALA A 222 -7.58 15.58 -5.44
CA ALA A 222 -7.15 15.27 -4.09
C ALA A 222 -6.01 16.16 -3.65
N MET A 223 -5.97 16.43 -2.35
CA MET A 223 -4.91 17.16 -1.69
C MET A 223 -4.36 16.33 -0.54
N PHE A 224 -3.05 16.14 -0.52
CA PHE A 224 -2.35 15.57 0.61
C PHE A 224 -1.66 16.68 1.39
N CYS A 225 -1.80 16.67 2.71
CA CYS A 225 -1.10 17.57 3.61
C CYS A 225 -0.35 16.79 4.68
N SER A 226 0.84 17.27 5.04
CA SER A 226 1.64 16.74 6.14
C SER A 226 2.19 17.87 6.99
N ALA A 227 2.21 17.65 8.30
CA ALA A 227 2.72 18.56 9.31
C ALA A 227 3.14 17.74 10.54
N TYR A 228 3.75 18.39 11.54
CA TYR A 228 4.03 17.75 12.82
C TYR A 228 3.80 18.71 13.99
N GLN A 229 3.47 18.16 15.17
CA GLN A 229 3.33 18.92 16.41
C GLN A 229 3.82 18.05 17.56
N GLY A 230 4.89 18.48 18.24
CA GLY A 230 5.53 17.69 19.30
C GLY A 230 6.02 16.33 18.81
N ASP A 231 5.45 15.26 19.36
CA ASP A 231 5.74 13.86 19.03
C ASP A 231 4.80 13.25 17.98
N VAL A 232 3.91 14.06 17.39
CA VAL A 232 2.88 13.59 16.46
C VAL A 232 3.17 14.08 15.03
N LEU A 233 3.26 13.15 14.09
CA LEU A 233 3.18 13.42 12.66
C LEU A 233 1.70 13.43 12.26
N VAL A 234 1.27 14.50 11.61
CA VAL A 234 -0.08 14.68 11.09
C VAL A 234 -0.04 14.51 9.58
N SER A 235 -0.86 13.61 9.06
CA SER A 235 -1.09 13.47 7.62
C SER A 235 -2.58 13.53 7.35
N ALA A 236 -2.99 14.35 6.39
CA ALA A 236 -4.39 14.45 5.98
C ALA A 236 -4.49 14.33 4.47
N THR A 237 -5.45 13.53 4.00
CA THR A 237 -5.79 13.49 2.58
C THR A 237 -7.23 13.91 2.38
N ALA A 238 -7.42 14.96 1.59
CA ALA A 238 -8.73 15.44 1.18
C ALA A 238 -9.03 14.98 -0.24
N TYR A 239 -10.23 14.49 -0.46
CA TYR A 239 -10.73 14.04 -1.77
C TYR A 239 -12.08 14.70 -2.04
N GLY A 240 -12.33 15.08 -3.28
CA GLY A 240 -13.58 15.74 -3.66
C GLY A 240 -13.73 15.92 -5.16
N VAL A 241 -14.89 16.43 -5.56
CA VAL A 241 -15.14 16.81 -6.96
C VAL A 241 -14.32 18.03 -7.34
N LYS A 242 -13.95 18.16 -8.61
CA LYS A 242 -13.29 19.36 -9.13
C LYS A 242 -14.28 20.54 -9.21
N PRO A 243 -13.87 21.77 -8.83
CA PRO A 243 -12.62 22.08 -8.12
C PRO A 243 -12.68 21.63 -6.65
N LEU A 244 -11.58 21.06 -6.15
CA LEU A 244 -11.50 20.65 -4.75
C LEU A 244 -11.58 21.89 -3.85
N ASP A 245 -12.41 21.83 -2.81
CA ASP A 245 -12.48 22.87 -1.78
C ASP A 245 -11.25 22.80 -0.86
N THR A 246 -10.13 23.32 -1.37
CA THR A 246 -8.86 23.34 -0.65
C THR A 246 -8.88 24.25 0.57
N LYS A 247 -9.75 25.27 0.60
CA LYS A 247 -9.88 26.19 1.73
C LYS A 247 -10.50 25.48 2.91
N GLU A 248 -11.57 24.74 2.66
CA GLU A 248 -12.24 23.97 3.70
C GLU A 248 -11.34 22.85 4.23
N ALA A 249 -10.61 22.15 3.35
CA ALA A 249 -9.62 21.15 3.75
C ALA A 249 -8.47 21.72 4.61
N VAL A 250 -7.93 22.90 4.26
CA VAL A 250 -6.91 23.58 5.09
C VAL A 250 -7.48 24.03 6.43
N THR A 251 -8.74 24.49 6.46
CA THR A 251 -9.41 24.92 7.70
C THR A 251 -9.51 23.76 8.69
N MET A 252 -9.92 22.58 8.22
CA MET A 252 -9.96 21.35 9.03
C MET A 252 -8.59 20.96 9.57
N LEU A 253 -7.55 21.01 8.72
CA LEU A 253 -6.19 20.69 9.16
C LEU A 253 -5.64 21.74 10.15
N SER A 254 -5.98 23.03 10.00
CA SER A 254 -5.62 24.06 10.98
C SER A 254 -6.21 23.74 12.34
N LYS A 255 -7.52 23.42 12.41
CA LYS A 255 -8.20 23.03 13.66
C LYS A 255 -7.55 21.81 14.30
N GLN A 256 -7.19 20.80 13.50
CA GLN A 256 -6.48 19.61 14.00
C GLN A 256 -5.10 19.96 14.58
N LEU A 257 -4.34 20.85 13.93
CA LEU A 257 -3.03 21.26 14.41
C LEU A 257 -3.12 22.20 15.62
N GLU A 258 -4.14 23.04 15.69
CA GLU A 258 -4.47 23.87 16.85
C GLU A 258 -4.83 23.02 18.05
N LEU A 259 -5.66 21.99 17.87
CA LEU A 259 -5.97 21.02 18.91
C LEU A 259 -4.69 20.43 19.49
N LEU A 260 -3.70 20.06 18.65
CA LEU A 260 -2.41 19.49 19.07
C LEU A 260 -1.46 20.48 19.78
N LYS A 261 -1.68 21.80 19.67
CA LYS A 261 -0.86 22.83 20.32
C LYS A 261 -1.11 22.95 21.82
N SER A 262 -2.22 22.41 22.33
CA SER A 262 -2.66 22.52 23.73
C SER A 262 -2.59 21.16 24.44
N PRO A 263 -1.40 20.71 24.91
CA PRO A 263 -1.21 19.33 25.34
C PRO A 263 -1.87 18.98 26.68
N GLY A 264 -2.44 19.98 27.37
CA GLY A 264 -2.93 19.90 28.74
C GLY A 264 -4.42 19.59 28.90
N GLU A 265 -5.21 19.50 27.82
CA GLU A 265 -6.67 19.29 27.90
C GLU A 265 -7.12 17.88 27.47
N TYR A 266 -6.21 16.97 27.15
CA TYR A 266 -6.56 15.59 26.80
C TYR A 266 -6.67 14.70 28.05
N VAL A 267 -7.69 14.94 28.89
CA VAL A 267 -7.96 14.14 30.10
C VAL A 267 -9.09 13.15 29.86
#